data_AF-A0A433AYA6-F1
#
_entry.id   AF-A0A433AYA6-F1
#
_cell.length_a   1.000
_cell.length_b   1.000
_cell.length_c   1.000
_cell.angle_alpha   90.00
_cell.angle_beta   90.00
_cell.angle_gamma   90.00
#
_symmetry.space_group_name_H-M   'P 1'
#
loop_
_entity.id
_entity.type
_entity.pdbx_description
1 polymer ?
#
loop_
_entity_poly.entity_id
_entity_poly.type
_entity_poly.pdbx_seq_one_letter_code
_entity_poly.pdbx_strand_id
1 'polypeptide(L)'
;MIDEFDLVPRDEPFDPFGVMLFKALQVIAFLFFITLVMVTPDAKSGKVDTKAEFLITITWPDKHPDDIDLFVQDPLGHIAFYRRREAGFMVLDRDDRGGANDFIMVGDTKVDSPIRQEIVSIRGIVAGEYTVNVYHFTAVTGKPVPVSVKVERLNPTVQVVHYDTIELDASGEEKTAVRFTMDKAGQVTAINREQKSLLRQLASFNGTVWTGMGMDKGDGK
;
A
#
# COMPACT_ATOMS: atom_id res chain seq x y z
N MET A 1 10.16 -29.12 -92.27
CA MET A 1 8.81 -28.59 -92.02
C MET A 1 8.82 -28.22 -90.54
N ILE A 2 9.03 -26.95 -90.24
CA ILE A 2 9.10 -26.42 -88.87
C ILE A 2 7.74 -25.81 -88.62
N ASP A 3 7.01 -26.33 -87.63
CA ASP A 3 5.72 -25.80 -87.23
C ASP A 3 5.91 -24.41 -86.63
N GLU A 4 5.13 -23.48 -87.15
CA GLU A 4 5.09 -22.07 -86.79
C GLU A 4 4.41 -21.94 -85.41
N PHE A 5 5.18 -21.54 -84.41
CA PHE A 5 4.65 -21.27 -83.07
C PHE A 5 3.78 -20.02 -83.11
N ASP A 6 2.48 -20.23 -82.99
CA ASP A 6 1.45 -19.20 -82.94
C ASP A 6 1.58 -18.39 -81.63
N LEU A 7 2.38 -17.32 -81.67
CA LEU A 7 2.53 -16.35 -80.58
C LEU A 7 1.39 -15.32 -80.65
N VAL A 8 0.16 -15.76 -80.44
CA VAL A 8 -0.96 -14.83 -80.23
C VAL A 8 -0.88 -14.34 -78.77
N PRO A 9 -0.79 -13.02 -78.51
CA PRO A 9 -0.97 -12.50 -77.16
C PRO A 9 -2.39 -12.83 -76.74
N ARG A 10 -2.55 -13.68 -75.72
CA ARG A 10 -3.85 -13.82 -75.07
C ARG A 10 -4.07 -12.54 -74.27
N ASP A 11 -4.92 -11.64 -74.78
CA ASP A 11 -5.53 -10.61 -73.96
C ASP A 11 -6.41 -11.32 -72.93
N GLU A 12 -5.87 -11.55 -71.73
CA GLU A 12 -6.68 -12.06 -70.63
C GLU A 12 -7.79 -11.04 -70.34
N PRO A 13 -9.07 -11.45 -70.32
CA PRO A 13 -10.16 -10.54 -69.99
C PRO A 13 -9.92 -9.93 -68.61
N PHE A 14 -10.00 -8.60 -68.52
CA PHE A 14 -9.89 -7.90 -67.24
C PHE A 14 -10.92 -8.46 -66.25
N ASP A 15 -10.45 -9.02 -65.14
CA ASP A 15 -11.29 -9.53 -64.06
C ASP A 15 -11.45 -8.48 -62.94
N PRO A 16 -12.52 -7.65 -62.99
CA PRO A 16 -12.75 -6.64 -61.97
C PRO A 16 -12.98 -7.25 -60.58
N PHE A 17 -13.54 -8.47 -60.50
CA PHE A 17 -13.84 -9.12 -59.22
C PHE A 17 -12.56 -9.63 -58.56
N GLY A 18 -11.67 -10.27 -59.32
CA GLY A 18 -10.35 -10.68 -58.84
C GLY A 18 -9.53 -9.48 -58.36
N VAL A 19 -9.55 -8.37 -59.09
CA VAL A 19 -8.87 -7.13 -58.68
C VAL A 19 -9.47 -6.56 -57.39
N MET A 20 -10.81 -6.49 -57.27
CA MET A 20 -11.46 -6.00 -56.06
C MET A 20 -11.22 -6.92 -54.85
N LEU A 21 -11.27 -8.23 -55.04
CA LEU A 21 -11.04 -9.22 -53.98
C LEU A 21 -9.59 -9.17 -53.48
N PHE A 22 -8.63 -9.04 -54.40
CA PHE A 22 -7.22 -8.89 -54.04
C PHE A 22 -6.99 -7.59 -53.26
N LYS A 23 -7.61 -6.48 -53.67
CA LYS A 23 -7.52 -5.20 -52.94
C LYS A 23 -8.15 -5.28 -51.56
N ALA A 24 -9.30 -5.94 -51.41
CA ALA A 24 -9.93 -6.18 -50.12
C ALA A 24 -9.03 -7.01 -49.18
N LEU A 25 -8.39 -8.06 -49.70
CA LEU A 25 -7.44 -8.87 -48.94
C LEU A 25 -6.21 -8.05 -48.50
N GLN A 26 -5.69 -7.19 -49.37
CA GLN A 26 -4.58 -6.28 -49.03
C GLN A 26 -4.95 -5.35 -47.87
N VAL A 27 -6.16 -4.79 -47.86
CA VAL A 27 -6.65 -3.93 -46.78
C VAL A 27 -6.78 -4.71 -45.47
N ILE A 28 -7.36 -5.91 -45.50
CA ILE A 28 -7.50 -6.77 -44.32
C ILE A 28 -6.13 -7.14 -43.75
N ALA A 29 -5.19 -7.55 -44.61
CA ALA A 29 -3.82 -7.88 -44.20
C ALA A 29 -3.10 -6.67 -43.60
N PHE A 30 -3.30 -5.48 -44.16
CA PHE A 30 -2.71 -4.25 -43.64
C PHE A 30 -3.28 -3.85 -42.27
N LEU A 31 -4.59 -3.99 -42.06
CA LEU A 31 -5.23 -3.78 -40.75
C LEU A 31 -4.73 -4.78 -39.71
N PHE A 32 -4.56 -6.04 -40.09
CA PHE A 32 -3.98 -7.06 -39.22
C PHE A 32 -2.52 -6.74 -38.86
N PHE A 33 -1.73 -6.26 -39.81
CA PHE A 33 -0.37 -5.80 -39.57
C PHE A 33 -0.32 -4.61 -38.60
N ILE A 34 -1.19 -3.60 -38.77
CA ILE A 34 -1.31 -2.49 -37.81
C ILE A 34 -1.68 -3.00 -36.43
N THR A 35 -2.60 -3.98 -36.34
CA THR A 35 -3.03 -4.58 -35.08
C THR A 35 -1.85 -5.26 -34.39
N LEU A 36 -1.05 -6.04 -35.12
CA LEU A 36 0.15 -6.69 -34.57
C LEU A 36 1.21 -5.67 -34.09
N VAL A 37 1.37 -4.55 -34.79
CA VAL A 37 2.28 -3.47 -34.36
C VAL A 37 1.73 -2.74 -33.12
N MET A 38 0.41 -2.59 -33.00
CA MET A 38 -0.25 -2.03 -31.80
C MET A 38 -0.23 -2.97 -30.60
N VAL A 39 -0.07 -4.28 -30.81
CA VAL A 39 0.21 -5.24 -29.75
C VAL A 39 1.70 -5.10 -29.36
N THR A 40 2.04 -3.97 -28.75
CA THR A 40 3.23 -3.91 -27.90
C THR A 40 2.92 -4.70 -26.63
N PRO A 41 3.64 -5.79 -26.30
CA PRO A 41 3.61 -6.28 -24.94
C PRO A 41 4.09 -5.12 -24.06
N ASP A 42 3.30 -4.72 -23.07
CA ASP A 42 3.75 -3.72 -22.10
C ASP A 42 5.08 -4.20 -21.56
N ALA A 43 6.17 -3.54 -21.95
CA ALA A 43 7.47 -3.76 -21.36
C ALA A 43 7.44 -3.11 -19.97
N LYS A 44 6.66 -3.69 -19.05
CA LYS A 44 6.82 -3.48 -17.61
C LYS A 44 8.10 -4.21 -17.21
N SER A 45 9.23 -3.64 -17.58
CA SER A 45 10.53 -4.02 -17.07
C SER A 45 10.51 -3.83 -15.56
N GLY A 46 10.56 -4.93 -14.82
CA GLY A 46 11.12 -5.00 -13.47
C GLY A 46 10.59 -4.07 -12.37
N LYS A 47 9.56 -3.25 -12.59
CA LYS A 47 8.81 -2.65 -11.48
C LYS A 47 7.95 -3.76 -10.91
N VAL A 48 8.44 -4.35 -9.81
CA VAL A 48 7.53 -4.94 -8.84
C VAL A 48 6.59 -3.79 -8.45
N ASP A 49 5.41 -3.74 -9.07
CA ASP A 49 4.34 -2.84 -8.63
C ASP A 49 4.01 -3.33 -7.22
N THR A 50 4.60 -2.70 -6.21
CA THR A 50 4.26 -2.94 -4.81
C THR A 50 2.87 -2.37 -4.59
N LYS A 51 1.87 -3.13 -5.03
CA LYS A 51 0.48 -2.79 -4.93
C LYS A 51 0.06 -2.96 -3.47
N ALA A 52 -0.18 -1.84 -2.79
CA ALA A 52 -0.85 -1.86 -1.50
C ALA A 52 -2.34 -2.19 -1.72
N GLU A 53 -2.86 -3.12 -0.93
CA GLU A 53 -4.29 -3.48 -0.90
C GLU A 53 -5.04 -2.65 0.15
N PHE A 54 -4.38 -2.34 1.26
CA PHE A 54 -4.89 -1.43 2.28
C PHE A 54 -3.82 -0.42 2.71
N LEU A 55 -4.30 0.74 3.17
CA LEU A 55 -3.52 1.78 3.79
C LEU A 55 -4.14 2.10 5.15
N ILE A 56 -3.34 1.99 6.21
CA ILE A 56 -3.72 2.32 7.58
C ILE A 56 -2.91 3.55 7.95
N THR A 57 -3.59 4.64 8.24
CA THR A 57 -2.99 5.93 8.55
C THR A 57 -3.43 6.38 9.92
N ILE A 58 -2.47 6.86 10.71
CA ILE A 58 -2.77 7.65 11.89
C ILE A 58 -2.22 9.05 11.72
N THR A 59 -2.94 10.05 12.21
CA THR A 59 -2.50 11.45 12.23
C THR A 59 -2.89 12.09 13.56
N TRP A 60 -2.05 12.96 14.07
CA TRP A 60 -2.32 13.79 15.26
C TRP A 60 -2.00 15.25 14.94
N PRO A 61 -2.25 16.23 15.85
CA PRO A 61 -2.10 17.64 15.51
C PRO A 61 -0.74 17.98 14.91
N ASP A 62 -0.75 18.84 13.89
CA ASP A 62 0.49 19.29 13.24
C ASP A 62 1.44 19.93 14.26
N LYS A 63 2.75 19.72 14.05
CA LYS A 63 3.84 20.22 14.90
C LYS A 63 3.76 19.79 16.37
N HIS A 64 2.94 18.78 16.69
CA HIS A 64 2.84 18.27 18.05
C HIS A 64 4.15 17.58 18.47
N PRO A 65 4.66 17.77 19.70
CA PRO A 65 5.95 17.24 20.11
C PRO A 65 5.89 15.76 20.55
N ASP A 66 4.69 15.25 20.87
CA ASP A 66 4.50 13.88 21.33
C ASP A 66 4.69 12.87 20.20
N ASP A 67 5.22 11.71 20.60
CA ASP A 67 5.54 10.56 19.75
C ASP A 67 4.42 9.51 19.86
N ILE A 68 3.73 9.24 18.75
CA ILE A 68 2.58 8.34 18.67
C ILE A 68 2.88 7.24 17.65
N ASP A 69 2.95 6.01 18.14
CA ASP A 69 3.27 4.84 17.33
C ASP A 69 2.01 4.11 16.84
N LEU A 70 2.10 3.58 15.62
CA LEU A 70 1.13 2.69 14.99
C LEU A 70 1.58 1.23 15.11
N PHE A 71 0.70 0.38 15.66
CA PHE A 71 0.87 -1.07 15.69
C PHE A 71 -0.23 -1.73 14.86
N VAL A 72 0.16 -2.56 13.90
CA VAL A 72 -0.80 -3.34 13.10
C VAL A 72 -0.44 -4.82 13.20
N GLN A 73 -1.42 -5.64 13.57
CA GLN A 73 -1.30 -7.09 13.61
C GLN A 73 -2.12 -7.75 12.50
N ASP A 74 -1.54 -8.74 11.83
CA ASP A 74 -2.24 -9.60 10.86
C ASP A 74 -2.91 -10.83 11.53
N PRO A 75 -3.76 -11.57 10.80
CA PRO A 75 -4.44 -12.74 11.36
C PRO A 75 -3.52 -13.89 11.77
N LEU A 76 -2.27 -13.90 11.30
CA LEU A 76 -1.26 -14.90 11.64
C LEU A 76 -0.45 -14.50 12.89
N GLY A 77 -0.70 -13.32 13.43
CA GLY A 77 -0.06 -12.80 14.64
C GLY A 77 1.22 -12.01 14.38
N HIS A 78 1.60 -11.75 13.12
CA HIS A 78 2.70 -10.85 12.82
C HIS A 78 2.32 -9.41 13.16
N ILE A 79 3.24 -8.64 13.74
CA ILE A 79 3.00 -7.25 14.17
C ILE A 79 4.01 -6.33 13.48
N ALA A 80 3.51 -5.35 12.74
CA ALA A 80 4.30 -4.26 12.17
C ALA A 80 4.27 -3.03 13.10
N PHE A 81 5.45 -2.49 13.40
CA PHE A 81 5.68 -1.31 14.25
C PHE A 81 7.13 -0.81 14.10
N TYR A 82 7.54 0.30 14.72
CA TYR A 82 8.85 0.95 14.48
C TYR A 82 10.07 0.01 14.57
N ARG A 83 10.10 -0.98 15.50
CA ARG A 83 11.22 -1.94 15.60
C ARG A 83 11.16 -3.09 14.60
N ARG A 84 9.98 -3.35 14.04
CA ARG A 84 9.75 -4.39 13.03
C ARG A 84 8.85 -3.79 11.95
N ARG A 85 9.48 -3.01 11.08
CA ARG A 85 8.77 -2.26 10.03
C ARG A 85 8.12 -3.19 9.00
N GLU A 86 8.67 -4.37 8.79
CA GLU A 86 8.12 -5.37 7.86
C GLU A 86 7.69 -6.63 8.64
N ALA A 87 6.42 -7.01 8.51
CA ALA A 87 5.85 -8.16 9.20
C ALA A 87 4.72 -8.78 8.37
N GLY A 88 4.90 -10.02 7.91
CA GLY A 88 3.96 -10.66 6.98
C GLY A 88 3.88 -9.86 5.66
N PHE A 89 2.67 -9.46 5.27
CA PHE A 89 2.46 -8.57 4.12
C PHE A 89 2.31 -7.09 4.52
N MET A 90 2.67 -6.72 5.73
CA MET A 90 2.53 -5.36 6.26
C MET A 90 3.87 -4.64 6.28
N VAL A 91 3.85 -3.35 5.94
CA VAL A 91 5.03 -2.48 5.94
C VAL A 91 4.69 -1.15 6.60
N LEU A 92 5.45 -0.73 7.62
CA LEU A 92 5.44 0.62 8.17
C LEU A 92 6.21 1.54 7.22
N ASP A 93 5.47 2.14 6.29
CA ASP A 93 5.99 3.01 5.23
C ASP A 93 6.48 4.35 5.80
N ARG A 94 5.75 4.91 6.76
CA ARG A 94 6.14 6.15 7.47
C ARG A 94 6.09 5.94 8.98
N ASP A 95 7.19 6.31 9.61
CA ASP A 95 7.46 6.31 11.06
C ASP A 95 7.73 7.78 11.44
N ASP A 96 7.09 8.30 12.48
CA ASP A 96 7.13 9.72 12.87
C ASP A 96 7.30 9.86 14.38
N ARG A 97 8.47 10.36 14.79
CA ARG A 97 8.93 10.32 16.18
C ARG A 97 8.57 11.55 16.99
N GLY A 98 7.41 12.15 16.71
CA GLY A 98 7.00 13.41 17.33
C GLY A 98 7.97 14.53 16.98
N GLY A 99 8.47 15.30 17.96
CA GLY A 99 9.37 16.44 17.73
C GLY A 99 10.81 16.13 17.23
N ALA A 100 11.12 14.87 16.90
CA ALA A 100 12.48 14.43 16.57
C ALA A 100 12.67 14.18 15.07
N ASN A 101 13.63 14.89 14.46
CA ASN A 101 14.01 14.77 13.03
C ASN A 101 12.91 15.18 12.03
N ASP A 102 12.13 16.20 12.37
CA ASP A 102 10.99 16.66 11.57
C ASP A 102 11.37 17.59 10.43
N PHE A 103 12.10 17.04 9.47
CA PHE A 103 12.41 17.78 8.27
C PHE A 103 12.13 16.93 7.04
N ILE A 104 11.61 17.57 6.00
CA ILE A 104 11.59 17.04 4.66
C ILE A 104 12.79 17.60 3.89
N MET A 105 13.34 16.78 2.99
CA MET A 105 14.38 17.23 2.06
C MET A 105 13.71 17.83 0.84
N VAL A 106 13.92 19.13 0.59
CA VAL A 106 13.51 19.82 -0.64
C VAL A 106 14.79 20.13 -1.42
N GLY A 107 15.14 19.23 -2.34
CA GLY A 107 16.50 19.17 -2.88
C GLY A 107 17.49 18.81 -1.76
N ASP A 108 18.55 19.60 -1.60
CA ASP A 108 19.54 19.44 -0.53
C ASP A 108 19.22 20.25 0.75
N THR A 109 18.07 20.93 0.79
CA THR A 109 17.68 21.77 1.94
C THR A 109 16.73 21.03 2.87
N LYS A 110 17.02 21.06 4.17
CA LYS A 110 16.10 20.62 5.23
C LYS A 110 15.04 21.68 5.47
N VAL A 111 13.77 21.31 5.34
CA VAL A 111 12.61 22.17 5.64
C VAL A 111 11.78 21.51 6.72
N ASP A 112 11.43 22.24 7.78
CA ASP A 112 10.63 21.72 8.89
C ASP A 112 9.30 21.13 8.38
N SER A 113 9.02 19.89 8.78
CA SER A 113 7.77 19.21 8.46
C SER A 113 6.74 19.45 9.56
N PRO A 114 5.58 20.05 9.26
CA PRO A 114 4.51 20.18 10.24
C PRO A 114 3.73 18.89 10.42
N ILE A 115 3.84 17.94 9.48
CA ILE A 115 2.95 16.79 9.36
C ILE A 115 3.29 15.76 10.45
N ARG A 116 2.26 15.30 11.13
CA ARG A 116 2.33 14.22 12.12
C ARG A 116 1.53 13.01 11.68
N GLN A 117 2.23 11.99 11.23
CA GLN A 117 1.58 10.86 10.57
C GLN A 117 2.44 9.59 10.59
N GLU A 118 1.81 8.46 10.90
CA GLU A 118 2.36 7.14 10.59
C GLU A 118 1.46 6.39 9.59
N ILE A 119 2.08 5.56 8.75
CA ILE A 119 1.40 4.83 7.69
C ILE A 119 1.89 3.40 7.64
N VAL A 120 0.96 2.45 7.74
CA VAL A 120 1.20 1.03 7.42
C VAL A 120 0.44 0.66 6.16
N SER A 121 1.11 0.09 5.17
CA SER A 121 0.46 -0.59 4.05
C SER A 121 0.32 -2.09 4.29
N ILE A 122 -0.79 -2.66 3.84
CA ILE A 122 -0.96 -4.11 3.70
C ILE A 122 -0.87 -4.41 2.20
N ARG A 123 0.14 -5.17 1.79
CA ARG A 123 0.49 -5.44 0.38
C ARG A 123 0.02 -6.81 -0.13
N GLY A 124 -0.72 -7.54 0.70
CA GLY A 124 -1.26 -8.86 0.37
C GLY A 124 -2.45 -9.20 1.26
N ILE A 125 -3.39 -9.96 0.71
CA ILE A 125 -4.62 -10.34 1.41
C ILE A 125 -4.38 -11.61 2.22
N VAL A 126 -4.59 -11.54 3.53
CA VAL A 126 -4.67 -12.70 4.41
C VAL A 126 -6.04 -12.68 5.07
N ALA A 127 -6.87 -13.68 4.81
CA ALA A 127 -8.19 -13.74 5.42
C ALA A 127 -8.10 -13.88 6.94
N GLY A 128 -8.97 -13.17 7.65
CA GLY A 128 -9.04 -13.16 9.10
C GLY A 128 -9.05 -11.75 9.68
N GLU A 129 -8.86 -11.66 11.00
CA GLU A 129 -8.95 -10.41 11.74
C GLU A 129 -7.60 -9.70 11.85
N TYR A 130 -7.57 -8.44 11.45
CA TYR A 130 -6.48 -7.50 11.67
C TYR A 130 -6.78 -6.63 12.88
N THR A 131 -5.76 -6.28 13.66
CA THR A 131 -5.87 -5.38 14.82
C THR A 131 -5.01 -4.14 14.58
N VAL A 132 -5.59 -2.95 14.75
CA VAL A 132 -4.91 -1.66 14.65
C VAL A 132 -4.93 -0.99 16.02
N ASN A 133 -3.75 -0.77 16.59
CA ASN A 133 -3.58 -0.06 17.84
C ASN A 133 -2.77 1.22 17.62
N VAL A 134 -3.09 2.21 18.44
CA VAL A 134 -2.29 3.43 18.63
C VAL A 134 -1.65 3.40 20.00
N TYR A 135 -0.43 3.89 20.08
CA TYR A 135 0.36 3.88 21.31
C TYR A 135 1.01 5.25 21.55
N HIS A 136 0.81 5.81 22.74
CA HIS A 136 1.44 7.07 23.16
C HIS A 136 2.85 6.78 23.65
N PHE A 137 3.84 6.79 22.76
CA PHE A 137 5.22 6.42 23.09
C PHE A 137 5.87 7.45 24.03
N THR A 138 5.75 8.73 23.70
CA THR A 138 6.28 9.82 24.55
C THR A 138 5.27 10.96 24.64
N ALA A 139 4.78 11.21 25.86
CA ALA A 139 3.92 12.36 26.19
C ALA A 139 4.76 13.53 26.73
N VAL A 140 5.18 14.45 25.84
CA VAL A 140 5.93 15.65 26.21
C VAL A 140 4.99 16.73 26.76
N THR A 141 3.81 16.87 26.15
CA THR A 141 2.85 17.92 26.54
C THR A 141 2.12 17.64 27.84
N GLY A 142 1.97 16.36 28.21
CA GLY A 142 1.14 15.92 29.34
C GLY A 142 -0.36 16.21 29.18
N LYS A 143 -0.83 16.43 27.95
CA LYS A 143 -2.23 16.69 27.62
C LYS A 143 -2.78 15.55 26.75
N PRO A 144 -4.11 15.32 26.75
CA PRO A 144 -4.74 14.43 25.79
C PRO A 144 -4.43 14.84 24.35
N VAL A 145 -4.08 13.85 23.53
CA VAL A 145 -3.74 14.01 22.11
C VAL A 145 -4.82 13.33 21.27
N PRO A 146 -5.54 14.07 20.41
CA PRO A 146 -6.51 13.47 19.50
C PRO A 146 -5.78 12.81 18.32
N VAL A 147 -5.89 11.49 18.21
CA VAL A 147 -5.28 10.70 17.12
C VAL A 147 -6.38 10.22 16.20
N SER A 148 -6.38 10.70 14.95
CA SER A 148 -7.28 10.21 13.91
C SER A 148 -6.71 8.95 13.28
N VAL A 149 -7.52 7.89 13.19
CA VAL A 149 -7.15 6.60 12.61
C VAL A 149 -8.04 6.33 11.41
N LYS A 150 -7.41 6.07 10.25
CA LYS A 150 -8.10 5.80 8.99
C LYS A 150 -7.61 4.50 8.38
N VAL A 151 -8.54 3.62 8.01
CA VAL A 151 -8.26 2.40 7.25
C VAL A 151 -8.93 2.51 5.89
N GLU A 152 -8.14 2.41 4.83
CA GLU A 152 -8.57 2.49 3.45
C GLU A 152 -8.23 1.20 2.72
N ARG A 153 -9.21 0.65 2.00
CA ARG A 153 -8.98 -0.36 0.97
C ARG A 153 -8.70 0.37 -0.33
N LEU A 154 -7.66 -0.02 -1.07
CA LEU A 154 -7.22 0.71 -2.27
C LEU A 154 -7.75 0.11 -3.58
N ASN A 155 -8.02 -1.19 -3.62
CA ASN A 155 -8.39 -1.91 -4.83
C ASN A 155 -9.73 -2.64 -4.72
N PRO A 156 -10.56 -2.68 -5.78
CA PRO A 156 -10.33 -2.06 -7.10
C PRO A 156 -10.50 -0.53 -7.12
N THR A 157 -11.14 0.04 -6.09
CA THR A 157 -11.32 1.47 -5.90
C THR A 157 -11.07 1.81 -4.44
N VAL A 158 -10.64 3.05 -4.18
CA VAL A 158 -10.43 3.51 -2.80
C VAL A 158 -11.75 3.52 -2.02
N GLN A 159 -11.79 2.82 -0.90
CA GLN A 159 -12.92 2.76 0.02
C GLN A 159 -12.42 2.98 1.45
N VAL A 160 -13.00 3.96 2.14
CA VAL A 160 -12.79 4.12 3.59
C VAL A 160 -13.53 2.98 4.30
N VAL A 161 -12.76 2.11 4.96
CA VAL A 161 -13.27 0.99 5.76
C VAL A 161 -13.59 1.46 7.16
N HIS A 162 -12.75 2.33 7.71
CA HIS A 162 -12.88 2.84 9.07
C HIS A 162 -12.26 4.23 9.17
N TYR A 163 -12.90 5.09 9.96
CA TYR A 163 -12.38 6.38 10.37
C TYR A 163 -12.87 6.67 11.80
N ASP A 164 -11.97 7.04 12.69
CA ASP A 164 -12.29 7.42 14.06
C ASP A 164 -11.22 8.35 14.64
N THR A 165 -11.54 9.07 15.70
CA THR A 165 -10.57 9.85 16.48
C THR A 165 -10.54 9.33 17.91
N ILE A 166 -9.34 9.03 18.42
CA ILE A 166 -9.10 8.44 19.73
C ILE A 166 -8.24 9.40 20.52
N GLU A 167 -8.65 9.74 21.73
CA GLU A 167 -7.84 10.51 22.67
C GLU A 167 -6.80 9.59 23.33
N LEU A 168 -5.53 10.00 23.33
CA LEU A 168 -4.46 9.38 24.12
C LEU A 168 -4.03 10.35 25.23
N ASP A 169 -4.17 9.91 26.48
CA ASP A 169 -4.10 10.77 27.66
C ASP A 169 -2.69 10.81 28.29
N ALA A 170 -1.93 9.71 28.15
CA ALA A 170 -0.65 9.57 28.86
C ALA A 170 0.33 8.64 28.15
N SER A 171 1.62 8.88 28.40
CA SER A 171 2.71 8.01 27.96
C SER A 171 2.51 6.57 28.42
N GLY A 172 2.73 5.61 27.52
CA GLY A 172 2.51 4.19 27.77
C GLY A 172 1.08 3.72 27.53
N GLU A 173 0.16 4.60 27.13
CA GLU A 173 -1.21 4.20 26.82
C GLU A 173 -1.31 3.56 25.43
N GLU A 174 -1.89 2.36 25.38
CA GLU A 174 -2.23 1.63 24.15
C GLU A 174 -3.75 1.55 24.04
N LYS A 175 -4.30 1.96 22.89
CA LYS A 175 -5.72 1.81 22.58
C LYS A 175 -5.92 1.06 21.26
N THR A 176 -6.83 0.11 21.24
CA THR A 176 -7.29 -0.52 19.99
C THR A 176 -8.24 0.41 19.28
N ALA A 177 -7.83 0.87 18.10
CA ALA A 177 -8.62 1.73 17.25
C ALA A 177 -9.69 0.95 16.49
N VAL A 178 -9.27 -0.12 15.84
CA VAL A 178 -10.16 -0.96 15.06
C VAL A 178 -9.62 -2.37 14.94
N ARG A 179 -10.53 -3.34 15.02
CA ARG A 179 -10.32 -4.71 14.57
C ARG A 179 -11.23 -4.94 13.39
N PHE A 180 -10.66 -5.28 12.24
CA PHE A 180 -11.43 -5.53 11.02
C PHE A 180 -11.12 -6.92 10.47
N THR A 181 -12.16 -7.64 10.09
CA THR A 181 -12.04 -8.99 9.50
C THR A 181 -12.19 -8.89 8.00
N MET A 182 -11.24 -9.45 7.26
CA MET A 182 -11.32 -9.57 5.81
C MET A 182 -11.49 -11.03 5.36
N ASP A 183 -12.19 -11.23 4.26
CA ASP A 183 -12.28 -12.54 3.59
C ASP A 183 -11.09 -12.78 2.63
N LYS A 184 -11.10 -13.91 1.92
CA LYS A 184 -10.05 -14.27 0.96
C LYS A 184 -9.99 -13.36 -0.27
N ALA A 185 -11.03 -12.59 -0.54
CA ALA A 185 -11.09 -11.61 -1.62
C ALA A 185 -10.68 -10.20 -1.16
N GLY A 186 -10.31 -10.04 0.12
CA GLY A 186 -9.97 -8.75 0.72
C GLY A 186 -11.20 -7.88 0.99
N GLN A 187 -12.41 -8.46 0.99
CA GLN A 187 -13.60 -7.75 1.41
C GLN A 187 -13.65 -7.71 2.94
N VAL A 188 -13.84 -6.52 3.51
CA VAL A 188 -14.06 -6.36 4.94
C VAL A 188 -15.48 -6.82 5.26
N THR A 189 -15.60 -7.81 6.16
CA THR A 189 -16.84 -8.50 6.51
C THR A 189 -17.34 -8.17 7.91
N ALA A 190 -16.44 -7.77 8.82
CA ALA A 190 -16.79 -7.36 10.17
C ALA A 190 -15.82 -6.30 10.69
N ILE A 191 -16.32 -5.44 11.58
CA ILE A 191 -15.55 -4.42 12.30
C ILE A 191 -15.97 -4.44 13.77
N ASN A 192 -15.01 -4.39 14.67
CA ASN A 192 -15.24 -4.20 16.10
C ASN A 192 -14.14 -3.31 16.73
N ARG A 193 -14.33 -2.93 17.99
CA ARG A 193 -13.41 -2.08 18.77
C ARG A 193 -13.05 -2.70 20.11
N GLU A 194 -13.16 -4.03 20.21
CA GLU A 194 -12.76 -4.75 21.42
C GLU A 194 -11.27 -4.56 21.67
N GLN A 195 -10.92 -4.17 22.89
CA GLN A 195 -9.54 -3.85 23.26
C GLN A 195 -8.66 -5.10 23.26
N LYS A 196 -7.50 -5.02 22.62
CA LYS A 196 -6.51 -6.09 22.52
C LYS A 196 -5.11 -5.50 22.57
N SER A 197 -4.35 -5.78 23.63
CA SER A 197 -2.99 -5.27 23.79
C SER A 197 -1.98 -6.07 22.95
N LEU A 198 -1.40 -5.43 21.94
CA LEU A 198 -0.32 -5.96 21.12
C LEU A 198 1.02 -5.85 21.84
N LEU A 199 1.20 -4.83 22.69
CA LEU A 199 2.40 -4.69 23.54
C LEU A 199 2.54 -5.86 24.53
N ARG A 200 1.44 -6.25 25.19
CA ARG A 200 1.45 -7.41 26.09
C ARG A 200 1.79 -8.69 25.35
N GLN A 201 1.28 -8.85 24.12
CA GLN A 201 1.59 -10.00 23.28
C GLN A 201 3.09 -10.02 22.93
N LEU A 202 3.67 -8.89 22.50
CA LEU A 202 5.10 -8.77 22.25
C LEU A 202 5.95 -9.09 23.48
N ALA A 203 5.52 -8.65 24.67
CA ALA A 203 6.19 -8.96 25.93
C ALA A 203 6.16 -10.46 26.26
N SER A 204 5.02 -11.11 26.04
CA SER A 204 4.86 -12.55 26.30
C SER A 204 5.77 -13.42 25.42
N PHE A 205 6.03 -13.00 24.18
CA PHE A 205 6.92 -13.74 23.27
C PHE A 205 8.40 -13.64 23.64
N ASN A 206 8.82 -12.54 24.27
CA ASN A 206 10.23 -12.30 24.58
C ASN A 206 10.65 -12.74 25.99
N GLY A 207 9.74 -13.32 26.80
CA GLY A 207 10.05 -13.74 28.17
C GLY A 207 10.33 -12.59 29.15
N THR A 208 10.26 -11.34 28.69
CA THR A 208 10.53 -10.12 29.46
C THR A 208 9.30 -9.23 29.38
N VAL A 209 8.73 -8.90 30.54
CA VAL A 209 7.68 -7.87 30.64
C VAL A 209 8.28 -6.57 30.12
N TRP A 210 7.74 -6.05 29.01
CA TRP A 210 8.06 -4.72 28.53
C TRP A 210 7.52 -3.71 29.54
N THR A 211 8.39 -3.21 30.41
CA THR A 211 8.15 -1.98 31.15
C THR A 211 8.73 -0.84 30.32
N GLY A 212 7.87 -0.08 29.64
CA GLY A 212 8.28 1.17 29.03
C GLY A 212 8.76 2.14 30.11
N MET A 213 10.07 2.16 30.40
CA MET A 213 10.77 3.26 31.05
C MET A 213 12.29 2.98 31.02
N GLY A 214 12.98 3.59 30.06
CA GLY A 214 14.42 3.82 30.14
C GLY A 214 14.68 5.28 30.52
N MET A 215 14.16 5.72 31.67
CA MET A 215 14.66 6.91 32.34
C MET A 215 15.50 6.45 33.52
N ASP A 216 16.81 6.41 33.30
CA ASP A 216 17.82 6.36 34.34
C ASP A 216 17.66 7.63 35.21
N LYS A 217 17.00 7.47 36.36
CA LYS A 217 17.10 8.44 37.45
C LYS A 217 18.41 8.14 38.14
N GLY A 218 19.36 9.05 37.96
CA GLY A 218 20.73 8.87 38.39
C GLY A 218 20.92 8.57 39.88
N ASP A 219 22.00 7.86 40.14
CA ASP A 219 22.61 7.79 41.46
C ASP A 219 23.68 8.88 41.56
N GLY A 220 23.31 9.97 42.24
CA GLY A 220 24.28 10.81 42.92
C GLY A 220 24.72 10.12 44.21
N LYS A 221 25.97 9.65 44.22
CA LYS A 221 26.86 9.65 45.39
C LYS A 221 28.28 9.91 44.95
#